data_AF-A0A503ACW3-F1
#
_entry.id   AF-A0A503ACW3-F1
#
_cell.length_a   1.000
_cell.length_b   1.000
_cell.length_c   1.000
_cell.angle_alpha   90.00
_cell.angle_beta   90.00
_cell.angle_gamma   90.00
#
_symmetry.space_group_name_H-M   'P 1'
#
loop_
_entity.id
_entity.type
_entity.pdbx_description
1 polymer ?
#
loop_
_entity_poly.entity_id
_entity_poly.type
_entity_poly.pdbx_seq_one_letter_code
_entity_poly.pdbx_strand_id
1 'polypeptide(L)'
;MNSKSKKFAGIQAYVTQAAAAQNAQAALEAANDKLAADQATLATLETELATAQADSNTPPDTITDLENQITALNDTISTTDAQAITDAQAAADNAPAPTNESLDAALADMANKPVDADVTAWAKDTLAGKIDAQAAATATTTTP
;
A
#
# COMPACT_ATOMS: atom_id res chain seq x y z
N MET A 1 -35.06 18.81 1.48
CA MET A 1 -33.88 17.94 1.73
C MET A 1 -33.52 18.02 3.21
N ASN A 2 -33.51 16.88 3.90
CA ASN A 2 -33.40 16.79 5.35
C ASN A 2 -32.00 17.21 5.83
N SER A 3 -31.90 18.18 6.74
CA SER A 3 -30.63 18.75 7.25
C SER A 3 -29.66 17.68 7.78
N LYS A 4 -30.17 16.57 8.30
CA LYS A 4 -29.38 15.43 8.77
C LYS A 4 -28.54 14.78 7.66
N SER A 5 -29.08 14.66 6.44
CA SER A 5 -28.41 13.98 5.32
C SER A 5 -27.12 14.69 4.86
N LYS A 6 -27.11 16.02 4.88
CA LYS A 6 -25.93 16.82 4.53
C LYS A 6 -24.85 16.75 5.60
N LYS A 7 -25.26 16.69 6.87
CA LYS A 7 -24.35 16.64 8.02
C LYS A 7 -23.50 15.36 8.08
N PHE A 8 -24.03 14.22 7.62
CA PHE A 8 -23.26 12.97 7.55
C PHE A 8 -22.35 12.86 6.32
N ALA A 9 -22.56 13.69 5.30
CA ALA A 9 -21.80 13.61 4.04
C ALA A 9 -20.32 13.94 4.23
N GLY A 10 -19.99 14.93 5.07
CA GLY A 10 -18.60 15.30 5.37
C GLY A 10 -17.82 14.17 6.07
N ILE A 11 -18.44 13.51 7.06
CA ILE A 11 -17.84 12.36 7.75
C ILE A 11 -17.69 11.16 6.81
N GLN A 12 -18.67 10.91 5.93
CA GLN A 12 -18.56 9.85 4.93
C GLN A 12 -17.44 10.11 3.92
N ALA A 13 -17.30 11.37 3.46
CA ALA A 13 -16.22 11.78 2.58
C ALA A 13 -14.85 11.59 3.26
N TYR A 14 -14.73 11.99 4.53
CA TYR A 14 -13.52 11.75 5.34
C TYR A 14 -13.17 10.26 5.42
N VAL A 15 -14.13 9.40 5.78
CA VAL A 15 -13.90 7.95 5.88
C VAL A 15 -13.49 7.35 4.54
N THR A 16 -14.13 7.77 3.45
CA THR A 16 -13.81 7.26 2.10
C THR A 16 -12.42 7.67 1.66
N GLN A 17 -12.03 8.93 1.90
CA GLN A 17 -10.71 9.44 1.57
C GLN A 17 -9.62 8.77 2.42
N ALA A 18 -9.85 8.62 3.73
CA ALA A 18 -8.91 7.93 4.62
C ALA A 18 -8.71 6.47 4.22
N ALA A 19 -9.78 5.77 3.85
CA ALA A 19 -9.72 4.38 3.39
C ALA A 19 -8.92 4.25 2.08
N ALA A 20 -9.13 5.16 1.13
CA ALA A 20 -8.36 5.19 -0.12
C ALA A 20 -6.86 5.43 0.14
N ALA A 21 -6.53 6.37 1.03
CA ALA A 21 -5.16 6.64 1.43
C ALA A 21 -4.50 5.43 2.12
N GLN A 22 -5.23 4.75 3.01
CA GLN A 22 -4.75 3.54 3.69
C GLN A 22 -4.44 2.42 2.69
N ASN A 23 -5.36 2.14 1.75
CA ASN A 23 -5.15 1.12 0.72
C ASN A 23 -3.97 1.45 -0.19
N ALA A 24 -3.82 2.72 -0.59
CA ALA A 24 -2.72 3.12 -1.46
C ALA A 24 -1.36 3.01 -0.75
N GLN A 25 -1.29 3.37 0.54
CA GLN A 25 -0.08 3.16 1.34
C GLN A 25 0.25 1.67 1.52
N ALA A 26 -0.76 0.84 1.81
CA ALA A 26 -0.56 -0.60 1.93
C ALA A 26 -0.08 -1.25 0.61
N ALA A 27 -0.58 -0.78 -0.54
CA ALA A 27 -0.10 -1.24 -1.85
C ALA A 27 1.35 -0.84 -2.11
N LEU A 28 1.75 0.38 -1.71
CA LEU A 28 3.14 0.83 -1.82
C LEU A 28 4.07 0.02 -0.90
N GLU A 29 3.66 -0.25 0.33
CA GLU A 29 4.42 -1.11 1.26
C GLU A 29 4.57 -2.52 0.68
N ALA A 30 3.49 -3.13 0.20
CA ALA A 30 3.53 -4.46 -0.42
C ALA A 30 4.43 -4.52 -1.67
N ALA A 31 4.45 -3.47 -2.50
CA ALA A 31 5.34 -3.40 -3.66
C ALA A 31 6.82 -3.32 -3.23
N ASN A 32 7.14 -2.55 -2.20
CA ASN A 32 8.49 -2.46 -1.64
C ASN A 32 8.92 -3.77 -0.96
N ASP A 33 8.03 -4.42 -0.21
CA ASP A 33 8.29 -5.71 0.41
C ASP A 33 8.59 -6.79 -0.64
N LYS A 34 7.84 -6.78 -1.75
CA LYS A 34 8.11 -7.69 -2.87
C LYS A 34 9.49 -7.44 -3.48
N LEU A 35 9.86 -6.18 -3.74
CA LEU A 35 11.20 -5.85 -4.24
C LEU A 35 12.29 -6.36 -3.29
N ALA A 36 12.12 -6.17 -1.98
CA ALA A 36 13.08 -6.65 -0.98
C ALA A 36 13.19 -8.18 -0.98
N ALA A 37 12.07 -8.89 -1.12
CA ALA A 37 12.04 -10.35 -1.21
C ALA A 37 12.74 -10.86 -2.49
N ASP A 38 12.50 -10.21 -3.63
CA ASP A 38 13.11 -10.58 -4.91
C ASP A 38 14.62 -10.29 -4.89
N GLN A 39 15.06 -9.18 -4.29
CA GLN A 39 16.49 -8.89 -4.06
C GLN A 39 17.17 -9.93 -3.16
N ALA A 40 16.49 -10.39 -2.10
CA ALA A 40 17.02 -11.45 -1.23
C ALA A 40 17.13 -12.80 -1.97
N THR A 41 16.15 -13.09 -2.84
CA THR A 41 16.18 -14.28 -3.70
C THR A 41 17.33 -14.21 -4.71
N LEU A 42 17.55 -13.04 -5.32
CA LEU A 42 18.67 -12.81 -6.24
C LEU A 42 20.01 -13.07 -5.55
N ALA A 43 20.24 -12.51 -4.36
CA ALA A 43 21.48 -12.74 -3.60
C ALA A 43 21.70 -14.22 -3.25
N THR A 44 20.61 -14.96 -3.01
CA THR A 44 20.65 -16.41 -2.77
C THR A 44 21.10 -17.15 -4.04
N LEU A 45 20.48 -16.87 -5.18
CA LEU A 45 20.83 -17.46 -6.48
C LEU A 45 22.28 -17.16 -6.88
N GLU A 46 22.75 -15.93 -6.65
CA GLU A 46 24.15 -15.56 -6.91
C GLU A 46 25.14 -16.36 -6.05
N THR A 47 24.78 -16.63 -4.79
CA THR A 47 25.58 -17.47 -3.89
C THR A 47 25.59 -18.93 -4.35
N GLU A 48 24.44 -19.45 -4.79
CA GLU A 48 24.31 -20.79 -5.37
C GLU A 48 25.13 -20.92 -6.65
N LEU A 49 25.08 -19.93 -7.54
CA LEU A 49 25.88 -19.90 -8.76
C LEU A 49 27.39 -19.93 -8.45
N ALA A 50 27.85 -19.10 -7.51
CA ALA A 50 29.25 -19.09 -7.10
C ALA A 50 29.70 -20.44 -6.52
N THR A 51 28.83 -21.10 -5.75
CA THR A 51 29.10 -22.43 -5.19
C THR A 51 29.15 -23.49 -6.29
N ALA A 52 28.19 -23.47 -7.21
CA ALA A 52 28.11 -24.37 -8.36
C ALA A 52 29.35 -24.26 -9.27
N GLN A 53 29.82 -23.04 -9.53
CA GLN A 53 31.02 -22.78 -10.34
C GLN A 53 32.32 -23.23 -9.65
N ALA A 54 32.36 -23.28 -8.32
CA ALA A 54 33.52 -23.72 -7.55
C ALA A 54 33.64 -25.26 -7.47
N ASP A 55 32.54 -26.00 -7.67
CA ASP A 55 32.54 -27.46 -7.68
C ASP A 55 32.68 -28.00 -9.12
N SER A 56 33.82 -28.65 -9.39
CA SER A 56 34.12 -29.22 -10.70
C SER A 56 33.24 -30.42 -11.10
N ASN A 57 32.43 -30.95 -10.17
CA ASN A 57 31.47 -32.02 -10.45
C ASN A 57 30.08 -31.49 -10.81
N THR A 58 29.83 -30.18 -10.66
CA THR A 58 28.55 -29.59 -11.02
C THR A 58 28.33 -29.73 -12.53
N PRO A 59 27.18 -30.25 -12.97
CA PRO A 59 26.84 -30.31 -14.39
C PRO A 59 26.76 -28.90 -15.00
N PRO A 60 27.29 -28.69 -16.23
CA PRO A 60 27.20 -27.40 -16.92
C PRO A 60 25.77 -26.86 -17.03
N ASP A 61 24.79 -27.75 -17.28
CA ASP A 61 23.39 -27.37 -17.41
C ASP A 61 22.84 -26.71 -16.12
N THR A 62 23.29 -27.14 -14.93
CA THR A 62 22.90 -26.53 -13.65
C THR A 62 23.41 -25.10 -13.53
N ILE A 63 24.63 -24.82 -14.01
CA ILE A 63 25.19 -23.46 -14.01
C ILE A 63 24.38 -22.57 -14.96
N THR A 64 24.10 -23.05 -16.16
CA THR A 64 23.29 -22.31 -17.15
C THR A 64 21.87 -22.05 -16.64
N ASP A 65 21.25 -23.00 -15.94
CA ASP A 65 19.92 -22.81 -15.35
C ASP A 65 19.93 -21.75 -14.24
N LEU A 66 20.97 -21.68 -13.41
CA LEU A 66 21.12 -20.64 -12.40
C LEU A 66 21.35 -19.26 -13.03
N GLU A 67 22.19 -19.16 -14.06
CA GLU A 67 22.43 -17.91 -14.81
C GLU A 67 21.13 -17.39 -15.46
N ASN A 68 20.31 -18.29 -16.02
CA ASN A 68 19.02 -17.95 -16.59
C ASN A 68 18.02 -17.45 -15.53
N GLN A 69 17.97 -18.09 -14.36
CA GLN A 69 17.12 -17.65 -13.24
C GLN A 69 17.53 -16.27 -12.72
N ILE A 70 18.83 -16.03 -12.54
CA ILE A 70 19.38 -14.73 -12.14
C ILE A 70 19.02 -13.64 -13.16
N THR A 71 19.15 -13.96 -14.45
CA THR A 71 18.79 -13.01 -15.53
C THR A 71 17.30 -12.68 -15.50
N ALA A 72 16.44 -13.69 -15.43
CA ALA A 72 14.99 -13.51 -15.37
C ALA A 72 14.53 -12.73 -14.12
N LEU A 73 15.16 -12.97 -12.97
CA LEU A 73 14.84 -12.26 -11.74
C LEU A 73 15.33 -10.81 -11.78
N ASN A 74 16.51 -10.55 -12.33
CA ASN A 74 16.99 -9.18 -12.58
C ASN A 74 16.05 -8.41 -13.52
N ASP A 75 15.56 -9.06 -14.58
CA ASP A 75 14.56 -8.46 -15.47
C ASP A 75 13.26 -8.16 -14.71
N THR A 76 12.80 -9.07 -13.85
CA THR A 76 11.61 -8.87 -13.00
C THR A 76 11.79 -7.67 -12.07
N ILE A 77 12.91 -7.59 -11.36
CA ILE A 77 13.23 -6.49 -10.43
C ILE A 77 13.28 -5.14 -11.18
N SER A 78 14.01 -5.10 -12.30
CA SER A 78 14.26 -3.85 -13.03
C SER A 78 13.06 -3.34 -13.84
N THR A 79 12.09 -4.22 -14.16
CA THR A 79 10.92 -3.87 -14.95
C THR A 79 9.63 -3.93 -14.13
N THR A 80 9.29 -5.10 -13.61
CA THR A 80 7.99 -5.37 -13.00
C THR A 80 7.90 -4.74 -11.62
N ASP A 81 8.89 -4.96 -10.76
CA ASP A 81 8.87 -4.40 -9.40
C ASP A 81 9.03 -2.89 -9.42
N ALA A 82 9.96 -2.39 -10.26
CA ALA A 82 10.14 -0.95 -10.46
C ALA A 82 8.86 -0.25 -10.93
N GLN A 83 8.11 -0.88 -11.85
CA GLN A 83 6.83 -0.35 -12.31
C GLN A 83 5.76 -0.44 -11.21
N ALA A 84 5.67 -1.56 -10.49
CA ALA A 84 4.71 -1.73 -9.40
C ALA A 84 4.89 -0.67 -8.30
N ILE A 85 6.13 -0.36 -7.94
CA ILE A 85 6.45 0.71 -6.98
C ILE A 85 6.04 2.07 -7.54
N THR A 86 6.34 2.34 -8.81
CA THR A 86 5.96 3.61 -9.47
C THR A 86 4.44 3.80 -9.48
N ASP A 87 3.69 2.77 -9.85
CA ASP A 87 2.24 2.80 -9.91
C ASP A 87 1.62 2.95 -8.51
N ALA A 88 2.16 2.21 -7.53
CA ALA A 88 1.69 2.31 -6.14
C ALA A 88 2.00 3.68 -5.52
N GLN A 89 3.16 4.27 -5.82
CA GLN A 89 3.51 5.63 -5.39
C GLN A 89 2.55 6.65 -6.02
N ALA A 90 2.28 6.53 -7.32
CA ALA A 90 1.32 7.40 -7.99
C ALA A 90 -0.10 7.26 -7.40
N ALA A 91 -0.50 6.05 -7.02
CA ALA A 91 -1.78 5.82 -6.33
C ALA A 91 -1.80 6.50 -4.95
N ALA A 92 -0.71 6.40 -4.17
CA ALA A 92 -0.59 7.05 -2.87
C ALA A 92 -0.63 8.58 -2.98
N ASP A 93 0.05 9.15 -3.97
CA ASP A 93 0.06 10.60 -4.23
C ASP A 93 -1.33 11.12 -4.65
N ASN A 94 -2.09 10.32 -5.41
CA ASN A 94 -3.45 10.64 -5.83
C ASN A 94 -4.51 10.39 -4.74
N ALA A 95 -4.17 9.70 -3.66
CA ALA A 95 -5.04 9.41 -2.52
C ALA A 95 -4.48 10.02 -1.23
N PRO A 96 -4.33 11.35 -1.13
CA PRO A 96 -3.78 11.97 0.06
C PRO A 96 -4.71 11.72 1.26
N ALA A 97 -4.11 11.42 2.41
CA ALA A 97 -4.83 11.28 3.65
C ALA A 97 -5.61 12.57 3.98
N PRO A 98 -6.86 12.48 4.47
CA PRO A 98 -7.61 13.65 4.88
C PRO A 98 -6.96 14.30 6.10
N THR A 99 -7.11 15.62 6.23
CA THR A 99 -6.48 16.38 7.32
C THR A 99 -7.40 16.50 8.53
N ASN A 100 -6.84 16.88 9.68
CA ASN A 100 -7.63 17.15 10.89
C ASN A 100 -8.63 18.27 10.66
N GLU A 101 -8.25 19.30 9.89
CA GLU A 101 -9.13 20.43 9.57
C GLU A 101 -10.36 19.97 8.77
N SER A 102 -10.20 18.98 7.87
CA SER A 102 -11.33 18.41 7.13
C SER A 102 -12.29 17.63 8.04
N LEU A 103 -11.75 16.95 9.05
CA LEU A 103 -12.54 16.26 10.07
C LEU A 103 -13.23 17.27 10.99
N ASP A 104 -12.52 18.30 11.45
CA ASP A 104 -13.04 19.33 12.34
C ASP A 104 -14.17 20.12 11.69
N ALA A 105 -14.04 20.46 10.41
CA ALA A 105 -15.11 21.09 9.64
C ALA A 105 -16.35 20.17 9.55
N ALA A 106 -16.16 18.88 9.24
CA ALA A 106 -17.25 17.92 9.18
C ALA A 106 -17.93 17.70 10.54
N LEU A 107 -17.14 17.69 11.63
CA LEU A 107 -17.64 17.61 12.99
C LEU A 107 -18.39 18.87 13.40
N ALA A 108 -17.90 20.06 13.05
CA ALA A 108 -18.53 21.35 13.36
C ALA A 108 -19.88 21.50 12.66
N ASP A 109 -20.02 21.01 11.43
CA ASP A 109 -21.30 20.97 10.72
C ASP A 109 -22.34 20.04 11.39
N MET A 110 -21.87 18.99 12.06
CA MET A 110 -22.71 18.06 12.84
C MET A 110 -23.02 18.57 14.24
N ALA A 111 -22.04 19.14 14.94
CA ALA A 111 -22.10 19.48 16.34
C ALA A 111 -22.88 20.78 16.59
N ASN A 112 -23.61 20.81 17.70
CA ASN A 112 -24.17 22.06 18.25
C ASN A 112 -23.19 22.74 19.24
N LYS A 113 -21.95 22.26 19.34
CA LYS A 113 -20.92 22.68 20.28
C LYS A 113 -19.57 22.84 19.55
N PRO A 114 -18.61 23.61 20.11
CA PRO A 114 -17.28 23.72 19.55
C PRO A 114 -16.62 22.34 19.38
N VAL A 115 -15.87 22.18 18.30
CA VAL A 115 -14.97 21.03 18.11
C VAL A 115 -13.62 21.42 18.72
N ASP A 116 -13.23 20.70 19.77
CA ASP A 116 -11.90 20.80 20.37
C ASP A 116 -11.07 19.57 20.03
N ALA A 117 -9.78 19.60 20.40
CA ALA A 117 -8.86 18.53 20.08
C ALA A 117 -9.27 17.16 20.66
N ASP A 118 -9.93 17.13 21.82
CA ASP A 118 -10.39 15.89 22.45
C ASP A 118 -11.58 15.29 21.68
N VAL A 119 -12.49 16.15 21.21
CA VAL A 119 -13.59 15.76 20.31
C VAL A 119 -13.06 15.21 18.98
N THR A 120 -12.06 15.85 18.40
CA THR A 120 -11.41 15.39 17.16
C THR A 120 -10.71 14.05 17.38
N ALA A 121 -9.98 13.88 18.49
CA ALA A 121 -9.31 12.63 18.84
C ALA A 121 -10.31 11.48 19.03
N TRP A 122 -11.38 11.72 19.80
CA TRP A 122 -12.46 10.74 19.99
C TRP A 122 -13.14 10.36 18.67
N ALA A 123 -13.38 11.33 17.79
CA ALA A 123 -13.97 11.08 16.49
C ALA A 123 -13.07 10.21 15.61
N LYS A 124 -11.75 10.46 15.59
CA LYS A 124 -10.80 9.62 14.86
C LYS A 124 -10.82 8.17 15.35
N ASP A 125 -10.77 7.98 16.67
CA ASP A 125 -10.82 6.64 17.27
C ASP A 125 -12.13 5.92 16.90
N THR A 126 -13.26 6.61 16.99
CA THR A 126 -14.57 6.07 16.62
C THR A 126 -14.68 5.76 15.12
N LEU A 127 -14.02 6.54 14.26
CA LEU A 127 -14.06 6.36 12.82
C LEU A 127 -13.04 5.34 12.30
N ALA A 128 -12.00 5.01 13.08
CA ALA A 128 -10.94 4.08 12.68
C ALA A 128 -11.51 2.75 12.16
N GLY A 129 -12.38 2.09 12.94
CA GLY A 129 -12.98 0.83 12.51
C GLY A 129 -13.88 0.95 11.26
N LYS A 130 -14.43 2.15 10.97
CA LYS A 130 -15.19 2.39 9.72
C LYS A 130 -14.26 2.60 8.54
N ILE A 131 -13.13 3.25 8.75
CA ILE A 131 -12.08 3.44 7.74
C ILE A 131 -11.55 2.06 7.35
N ASP A 132 -11.20 1.22 8.32
CA ASP A 132 -10.71 -0.14 8.06
C ASP A 132 -11.73 -0.98 7.29
N ALA A 133 -13.01 -0.93 7.69
CA ALA A 133 -14.08 -1.64 6.98
C ALA A 133 -14.27 -1.14 5.53
N GLN A 134 -14.18 0.18 5.32
CA GLN A 134 -14.29 0.79 3.99
C GLN A 134 -13.06 0.46 3.12
N ALA A 135 -11.87 0.46 3.71
CA ALA A 135 -10.63 0.10 3.06
C ALA A 135 -10.68 -1.37 2.60
N ALA A 136 -11.04 -2.28 3.50
CA ALA A 136 -11.22 -3.69 3.17
C ALA A 136 -12.26 -3.93 2.07
N ALA A 137 -13.40 -3.22 2.11
CA ALA A 137 -14.43 -3.34 1.09
C ALA A 137 -13.94 -2.91 -0.31
N THR A 138 -13.12 -1.85 -0.38
CA THR A 138 -12.63 -1.29 -1.65
C THR A 138 -11.37 -1.98 -2.17
N ALA A 139 -10.58 -2.62 -1.30
CA ALA A 139 -9.40 -3.40 -1.68
C ALA A 139 -9.76 -4.63 -2.54
N THR A 140 -10.94 -5.24 -2.33
CA THR A 140 -11.38 -6.42 -3.10
C THR A 140 -11.80 -6.11 -4.54
N THR A 141 -11.97 -4.83 -4.89
CA THR A 141 -12.43 -4.40 -6.22
C THR A 141 -11.30 -4.02 -7.19
N THR A 142 -10.03 -4.13 -6.78
CA THR A 142 -8.86 -3.77 -7.60
C THR A 142 -8.04 -4.96 -8.10
N THR A 143 -8.54 -6.20 -7.98
CA THR A 143 -7.92 -7.36 -8.66
C THR A 143 -8.17 -7.23 -10.17
N PRO A 144 -7.13 -7.35 -11.03
CA PRO A 144 -7.23 -7.11 -12.48
C PRO A 144 -8.21 -8.02 -13.21
#